data_AF-A0A6N8WBC1-F1
#
_entry.id   AF-A0A6N8WBC1-F1
#
_cell.length_a   1.000
_cell.length_b   1.000
_cell.length_c   1.000
_cell.angle_alpha   90.00
_cell.angle_beta   90.00
_cell.angle_gamma   90.00
#
_symmetry.space_group_name_H-M   'P 1'
#
loop_
_entity.id
_entity.type
_entity.pdbx_description
1 polymer ?
#
loop_
_entity_poly.entity_id
_entity_poly.type
_entity_poly.pdbx_seq_one_letter_code
_entity_poly.pdbx_strand_id
1 'polypeptide(L)'
;MATSSSRPVQGKINYGAPNHERRIWLFMRLTGLVMFITVVFHLLYMHMVVGVENITFDNIDARWSGPAGVFWRLFDASLLFIGMAHGMNGVRFSINDYVHNKILNFLLTAAVYGLGLFLILLGTIAIVLGAGGLGNLFQRLTG
;
A
#
# COMPACT_ATOMS: atom_id res chain seq x y z
N MET A 1 43.81 14.16 -46.83
CA MET A 1 42.42 14.39 -47.27
C MET A 1 41.62 13.15 -46.89
N ALA A 2 41.00 13.13 -45.69
CA ALA A 2 40.23 11.98 -45.21
C ALA A 2 38.74 12.26 -45.44
N THR A 3 38.09 11.37 -46.18
CA THR A 3 36.66 11.42 -46.46
C THR A 3 35.88 10.95 -45.23
N SER A 4 35.10 11.87 -44.64
CA SER A 4 34.17 11.58 -43.56
C SER A 4 32.99 10.78 -44.11
N SER A 5 32.95 9.48 -43.84
CA SER A 5 31.78 8.63 -44.07
C SER A 5 30.82 8.76 -42.89
N SER A 6 30.00 9.80 -42.89
CA SER A 6 28.87 9.95 -41.97
C SER A 6 27.72 9.03 -42.40
N ARG A 7 27.75 7.78 -41.96
CA ARG A 7 26.55 6.93 -42.01
C ARG A 7 25.57 7.41 -40.93
N PRO A 8 24.37 7.88 -41.28
CA PRO A 8 23.34 8.09 -40.26
C PRO A 8 22.95 6.70 -39.72
N VAL A 9 23.35 6.41 -38.48
CA VAL A 9 22.80 5.28 -37.74
C VAL A 9 21.35 5.64 -37.45
N GLN A 10 20.46 5.30 -38.39
CA GLN A 10 19.02 5.42 -38.20
C GLN A 10 18.56 4.27 -37.30
N GLY A 11 18.99 4.33 -36.04
CA GLY A 11 18.41 3.51 -34.99
C GLY A 11 16.99 4.00 -34.78
N LYS A 12 16.00 3.17 -35.10
CA LYS A 12 14.64 3.33 -34.57
C LYS A 12 14.75 3.18 -33.05
N ILE A 13 15.03 4.27 -32.37
CA ILE A 13 14.91 4.39 -30.92
C ILE A 13 13.44 4.24 -30.61
N ASN A 14 13.06 3.04 -30.17
CA ASN A 14 11.73 2.78 -29.66
C ASN A 14 11.60 3.57 -28.35
N TYR A 15 11.07 4.79 -28.41
CA TYR A 15 10.75 5.64 -27.26
C TYR A 15 9.58 5.10 -26.41
N GLY A 16 9.38 3.79 -26.39
CA GLY A 16 8.32 3.14 -25.63
C GLY A 16 8.94 2.22 -24.60
N ALA A 17 8.98 2.66 -23.33
CA ALA A 17 9.11 1.72 -22.23
C ALA A 17 8.04 0.63 -22.42
N PRO A 18 8.37 -0.66 -22.23
CA PRO A 18 7.39 -1.74 -22.32
C PRO A 18 6.13 -1.35 -21.55
N ASN A 19 4.95 -1.64 -22.10
CA ASN A 19 3.67 -1.23 -21.52
C ASN A 19 3.57 -1.50 -20.00
N HIS A 20 4.21 -2.57 -19.51
CA HIS A 20 4.30 -2.96 -18.12
C HIS A 20 5.10 -1.98 -17.25
N GLU A 21 6.28 -1.54 -17.68
CA GLU A 21 7.10 -0.57 -16.95
C GLU A 21 6.36 0.76 -16.83
N ARG A 22 5.71 1.21 -17.92
CA ARG A 22 4.88 2.42 -17.90
C ARG A 22 3.70 2.30 -16.93
N ARG A 23 3.03 1.13 -16.88
CA ARG A 23 1.93 0.87 -15.92
C ARG A 23 2.41 0.93 -14.48
N ILE A 24 3.53 0.28 -14.17
CA ILE A 24 4.13 0.28 -12.84
C ILE A 24 4.58 1.68 -12.45
N TRP A 25 5.20 2.41 -13.37
CA TRP A 25 5.61 3.78 -13.15
C TRP A 25 4.40 4.63 -12.75
N LEU A 26 3.33 4.58 -13.55
CA LEU A 26 2.10 5.34 -13.30
C LEU A 26 1.44 4.93 -11.99
N PHE A 27 1.37 3.63 -11.71
CA PHE A 27 0.86 3.09 -10.45
C PHE A 27 1.56 3.71 -9.24
N MET A 28 2.90 3.72 -9.21
CA MET A 28 3.66 4.28 -8.09
C MET A 28 3.41 5.78 -7.89
N ARG A 29 3.24 6.55 -8.97
CA ARG A 29 3.02 8.01 -8.85
C ARG A 29 1.61 8.33 -8.37
N LEU A 30 0.61 7.70 -8.99
CA LEU A 30 -0.79 7.92 -8.62
C LEU A 30 -1.08 7.45 -7.20
N THR A 31 -0.60 6.26 -6.83
CA THR A 31 -0.78 5.75 -5.46
C THR A 31 -0.03 6.58 -4.43
N GLY A 32 1.17 7.10 -4.75
CA GLY A 32 1.89 8.00 -3.86
C GLY A 32 1.13 9.29 -3.57
N LEU A 33 0.50 9.89 -4.60
CA LEU A 33 -0.31 11.10 -4.43
C LEU A 33 -1.58 10.83 -3.61
N VAL A 34 -2.31 9.75 -3.94
CA VAL A 34 -3.51 9.36 -3.18
C VAL A 34 -3.15 9.06 -1.73
N MET A 35 -2.06 8.31 -1.52
CA MET A 35 -1.57 7.95 -0.19
C MET A 35 -1.13 9.18 0.61
N PHE A 36 -0.51 10.18 -0.01
CA PHE A 36 -0.17 11.43 0.69
C PHE A 36 -1.42 12.08 1.30
N ILE A 37 -2.49 12.21 0.52
CA ILE A 37 -3.73 12.82 0.99
C ILE A 37 -4.37 11.96 2.10
N THR A 38 -4.50 10.66 1.89
CA THR A 38 -5.18 9.78 2.84
C THR A 38 -4.38 9.59 4.12
N VAL A 39 -3.06 9.42 4.06
CA VAL A 39 -2.20 9.27 5.25
C VAL A 39 -2.17 10.56 6.05
N VAL A 40 -2.00 11.72 5.40
CA VAL A 40 -2.00 13.01 6.11
C VAL A 40 -3.36 13.25 6.78
N PHE A 41 -4.47 13.02 6.08
CA PHE A 41 -5.80 13.11 6.69
C PHE A 41 -5.95 12.14 7.87
N HIS A 42 -5.52 10.88 7.73
CA HIS A 42 -5.58 9.89 8.81
C HIS A 42 -4.79 10.35 10.03
N LEU A 43 -3.56 10.83 9.84
CA LEU A 43 -2.73 11.33 10.92
C LEU A 43 -3.38 12.54 11.61
N LEU A 44 -3.84 13.53 10.85
CA LEU A 44 -4.48 14.72 11.41
C LEU A 44 -5.78 14.37 12.15
N TYR A 45 -6.62 13.52 11.58
CA TYR A 45 -7.87 13.11 12.20
C TYR A 45 -7.61 12.36 13.52
N MET A 46 -6.70 11.39 13.51
CA MET A 46 -6.42 10.58 14.70
C MET A 46 -5.71 11.39 15.80
N HIS A 47 -4.81 12.32 15.46
CA HIS A 47 -4.02 13.05 16.45
C HIS A 47 -4.70 14.33 16.95
N MET A 48 -5.43 15.03 16.08
CA MET A 48 -6.00 16.34 16.42
C MET A 48 -7.50 16.31 16.70
N VAL A 49 -8.25 15.42 16.05
CA VAL A 49 -9.72 15.35 16.21
C VAL A 49 -10.09 14.30 17.26
N VAL A 50 -9.53 13.09 17.15
CA VAL A 50 -9.75 12.04 18.14
C VAL A 50 -8.90 12.30 19.38
N GLY A 51 -7.62 12.63 19.20
CA GLY A 51 -6.66 12.73 20.29
C GLY A 51 -6.06 11.36 20.60
N VAL A 52 -4.74 11.33 20.86
CA VAL A 52 -3.99 10.07 21.04
C VAL A 52 -4.43 9.33 22.30
N GLU A 53 -4.82 10.09 23.32
CA GLU A 53 -5.39 9.60 24.58
C GLU A 53 -6.74 8.90 24.42
N ASN A 54 -7.45 9.15 23.31
CA ASN A 54 -8.78 8.61 23.03
C ASN A 54 -8.75 7.46 22.01
N ILE A 55 -7.58 6.91 21.68
CA ILE A 55 -7.46 5.72 20.81
C ILE A 55 -7.68 4.46 21.66
N THR A 56 -8.91 4.28 22.12
CA THR A 56 -9.38 3.11 22.88
C THR A 56 -10.22 2.19 21.98
N PHE A 57 -10.43 0.94 22.40
CA PHE A 57 -11.27 -0.01 21.65
C PHE A 57 -12.68 0.53 21.43
N ASP A 58 -13.31 1.07 22.47
CA ASP A 58 -14.68 1.58 22.43
C ASP A 58 -14.84 2.72 21.41
N ASN A 59 -13.86 3.62 21.32
CA ASN A 59 -13.92 4.74 20.38
C ASN A 59 -13.76 4.28 18.92
N ILE A 60 -12.93 3.27 18.67
CA ILE A 60 -12.79 2.68 17.34
C ILE A 60 -14.04 1.90 16.94
N ASP A 61 -14.62 1.12 17.86
CA ASP A 61 -15.87 0.39 17.60
C ASP A 61 -17.04 1.34 17.36
N ALA A 62 -17.17 2.41 18.14
CA ALA A 62 -18.17 3.46 17.92
C ALA A 62 -18.00 4.14 16.55
N ARG A 63 -16.75 4.42 16.12
CA ARG A 63 -16.47 5.00 14.80
C ARG A 63 -16.89 4.06 13.67
N TRP A 64 -16.62 2.77 13.81
CA TRP A 64 -16.91 1.78 12.77
C TRP A 64 -18.33 1.23 12.78
N SER A 65 -19.06 1.32 13.89
CA SER A 65 -20.46 0.90 14.03
C SER A 65 -21.47 2.04 13.84
N GLY A 66 -21.04 3.30 13.95
CA GLY A 66 -21.89 4.47 13.77
C GLY A 66 -22.44 4.66 12.34
N PRO A 67 -23.24 5.72 12.10
CA PRO A 67 -23.90 5.96 10.80
C PRO A 67 -22.94 6.08 9.61
N ALA A 68 -21.72 6.58 9.85
CA ALA A 68 -20.64 6.69 8.87
C ALA A 68 -19.65 5.51 8.93
N GLY A 69 -19.95 4.44 9.66
CA GLY A 69 -19.03 3.34 9.95
C GLY A 69 -18.48 2.65 8.70
N VAL A 70 -19.34 2.41 7.71
CA VAL A 70 -18.93 1.84 6.41
C VAL A 70 -17.91 2.73 5.70
N PHE A 71 -18.09 4.06 5.74
CA PHE A 71 -17.15 5.00 5.15
C PHE A 71 -15.78 4.90 5.82
N TRP A 72 -15.73 4.90 7.16
CA TRP A 72 -14.46 4.78 7.90
C TRP A 72 -13.74 3.46 7.62
N ARG A 73 -14.48 2.35 7.54
CA ARG A 73 -13.90 1.04 7.22
C ARG A 73 -13.34 0.99 5.80
N LEU A 74 -14.03 1.59 4.83
CA LEU A 74 -13.52 1.70 3.45
C LEU A 74 -12.30 2.61 3.38
N PHE A 75 -12.29 3.71 4.14
CA PHE A 75 -11.15 4.60 4.24
C PHE A 75 -9.92 3.87 4.82
N ASP A 76 -10.06 3.18 5.96
CA ASP A 76 -8.99 2.41 6.59
C ASP A 76 -8.53 1.24 5.69
N ALA A 77 -9.45 0.58 4.98
CA ALA A 77 -9.12 -0.44 3.99
C ALA A 77 -8.33 0.16 2.81
N SER A 78 -8.71 1.34 2.32
CA SER A 78 -7.99 2.00 1.22
C SER A 78 -6.54 2.30 1.61
N LEU A 79 -6.28 2.75 2.84
CA LEU A 79 -4.94 2.95 3.39
C LEU A 79 -4.16 1.63 3.45
N LEU A 80 -4.80 0.56 3.92
CA LEU A 80 -4.19 -0.77 4.00
C LEU A 80 -3.75 -1.27 2.60
N PHE A 81 -4.68 -1.29 1.64
CA PHE A 81 -4.40 -1.87 0.32
C PHE A 81 -3.46 -0.99 -0.50
N ILE A 82 -3.67 0.33 -0.54
CA ILE A 82 -2.82 1.25 -1.33
C ILE A 82 -1.43 1.34 -0.69
N GLY A 83 -1.37 1.52 0.64
CA GLY A 83 -0.11 1.62 1.38
C GLY A 83 0.73 0.35 1.24
N MET A 84 0.13 -0.82 1.43
CA MET A 84 0.85 -2.09 1.28
C MET A 84 1.29 -2.32 -0.16
N ALA A 85 0.41 -2.09 -1.15
CA ALA A 85 0.77 -2.27 -2.55
C ALA A 85 1.88 -1.31 -2.99
N HIS A 86 1.83 -0.04 -2.58
CA HIS A 86 2.88 0.94 -2.86
C HIS A 86 4.19 0.54 -2.16
N GLY A 87 4.14 0.21 -0.87
CA GLY A 87 5.31 -0.18 -0.07
C GLY A 87 6.01 -1.42 -0.59
N MET A 88 5.28 -2.49 -0.89
CA MET A 88 5.85 -3.73 -1.44
C MET A 88 6.57 -3.49 -2.78
N ASN A 89 5.98 -2.70 -3.68
CA ASN A 89 6.63 -2.35 -4.95
C ASN A 89 7.86 -1.47 -4.74
N GLY A 90 7.81 -0.51 -3.80
CA GLY A 90 8.96 0.31 -3.42
C GLY A 90 10.13 -0.53 -2.92
N VAL A 91 9.88 -1.44 -1.97
CA VAL A 91 10.91 -2.34 -1.44
C VAL A 91 11.45 -3.27 -2.53
N ARG A 92 10.60 -3.76 -3.43
CA ARG A 92 11.04 -4.55 -4.59
C ARG A 92 12.04 -3.79 -5.47
N PHE A 93 11.83 -2.49 -5.72
CA PHE A 93 12.82 -1.69 -6.46
C PHE A 93 14.14 -1.62 -5.71
N SER A 94 14.11 -1.30 -4.41
CA SER A 94 15.32 -1.30 -3.59
C SER A 94 16.05 -2.64 -3.60
N ILE A 95 15.33 -3.77 -3.50
CA ILE A 95 15.95 -5.11 -3.58
C ILE A 95 16.63 -5.32 -4.94
N ASN A 96 15.97 -4.94 -6.03
CA ASN A 96 16.53 -5.08 -7.37
C ASN A 96 17.76 -4.19 -7.61
N ASP A 97 17.82 -3.02 -6.97
CA ASP A 97 18.93 -2.07 -7.13
C ASP A 97 20.15 -2.46 -6.27
N TYR A 98 19.94 -3.07 -5.10
CA TYR A 98 21.03 -3.35 -4.15
C TYR A 98 21.45 -4.83 -4.05
N VAL A 99 20.58 -5.79 -4.42
CA VAL A 99 20.84 -7.22 -4.25
C VAL A 99 21.11 -7.90 -5.59
N HIS A 100 22.39 -8.11 -5.89
CA HIS A 100 22.86 -8.70 -7.15
C HIS A 100 22.85 -10.24 -7.15
N ASN A 101 22.86 -10.88 -5.97
CA ASN A 101 22.74 -12.33 -5.89
C ASN A 101 21.30 -12.75 -6.21
N LYS A 102 21.12 -13.52 -7.29
CA LYS A 102 19.79 -13.90 -7.82
C LYS A 102 18.94 -14.67 -6.81
N ILE A 103 19.55 -15.58 -6.04
CA ILE A 103 18.83 -16.39 -5.04
C ILE A 103 18.37 -15.49 -3.90
N LEU A 104 19.29 -14.64 -3.39
CA LEU A 104 18.96 -13.73 -2.29
C LEU A 104 17.90 -12.70 -2.70
N ASN A 105 17.99 -12.14 -3.91
CA ASN A 105 16.99 -11.23 -4.46
C ASN A 105 15.61 -11.89 -4.51
N PHE A 106 15.53 -13.12 -5.02
CA PHE A 106 14.28 -13.89 -5.07
C PHE A 106 13.70 -14.13 -3.67
N LEU A 107 14.52 -14.62 -2.73
CA LEU A 107 14.08 -14.91 -1.37
C LEU A 107 13.58 -13.66 -0.64
N LEU A 108 14.30 -12.53 -0.75
CA LEU A 108 13.88 -11.27 -0.15
C LEU A 108 12.59 -10.74 -0.77
N THR A 109 12.48 -10.79 -2.09
CA THR A 109 11.27 -10.36 -2.80
C THR A 109 10.08 -11.24 -2.40
N ALA A 110 10.26 -12.57 -2.33
CA ALA A 110 9.23 -13.50 -1.86
C ALA A 110 8.83 -13.23 -0.40
N ALA A 111 9.80 -12.95 0.47
CA ALA A 111 9.54 -12.61 1.87
C ALA A 111 8.71 -11.32 2.00
N VAL A 112 9.02 -10.28 1.22
CA VAL A 112 8.27 -9.02 1.21
C VAL A 112 6.82 -9.24 0.78
N TYR A 113 6.60 -9.96 -0.32
CA TYR A 113 5.23 -10.25 -0.78
C TYR A 113 4.49 -11.20 0.17
N GLY A 114 5.17 -12.18 0.75
CA GLY A 114 4.60 -13.10 1.74
C GLY A 114 4.15 -12.37 3.01
N LEU A 115 5.02 -11.52 3.56
CA LEU A 115 4.71 -10.68 4.71
C LEU A 115 3.60 -9.67 4.38
N GLY A 116 3.68 -9.01 3.23
CA GLY A 116 2.66 -8.06 2.81
C GLY A 116 1.28 -8.69 2.63
N LEU A 117 1.22 -9.90 2.05
CA LEU A 117 -0.03 -10.68 1.96
C LEU A 117 -0.56 -11.03 3.35
N PHE A 118 0.31 -11.52 4.24
CA PHE A 118 -0.06 -11.83 5.62
C PHE A 118 -0.65 -10.61 6.35
N LEU A 119 -0.01 -9.45 6.24
CA LEU A 119 -0.49 -8.20 6.85
C LEU A 119 -1.79 -7.69 6.23
N ILE A 120 -1.97 -7.82 4.91
CA ILE A 120 -3.24 -7.49 4.25
C ILE A 120 -4.37 -8.38 4.77
N LEU A 121 -4.14 -9.69 4.88
CA LEU A 121 -5.15 -10.61 5.39
C LEU A 121 -5.50 -10.29 6.84
N LEU A 122 -4.50 -10.12 7.70
CA LEU A 122 -4.70 -9.78 9.10
C LEU A 122 -5.43 -8.45 9.27
N GLY A 123 -5.03 -7.41 8.53
CA GLY A 123 -5.69 -6.10 8.55
C GLY A 123 -7.11 -6.16 8.00
N THR A 124 -7.36 -6.92 6.94
CA THR A 124 -8.71 -7.13 6.39
C THR A 124 -9.60 -7.83 7.39
N ILE A 125 -9.10 -8.88 8.05
CA ILE A 125 -9.81 -9.58 9.13
C ILE A 125 -10.15 -8.59 10.26
N ALA A 126 -9.20 -7.76 10.69
CA ALA A 126 -9.44 -6.76 11.72
C ALA A 126 -10.52 -5.74 11.33
N ILE A 127 -10.49 -5.22 10.09
CA ILE A 127 -11.49 -4.26 9.60
C ILE A 127 -12.87 -4.92 9.44
N VAL A 128 -12.92 -6.17 8.96
CA VAL A 128 -14.17 -6.89 8.69
C VAL A 128 -14.83 -7.40 9.97
N LEU A 129 -14.04 -7.93 10.91
CA LEU A 129 -14.55 -8.56 12.14
C LEU A 129 -14.55 -7.64 13.36
N GLY A 130 -13.71 -6.60 13.38
CA GLY A 130 -13.56 -5.71 14.52
C GLY A 130 -14.81 -4.90 14.83
N ALA A 131 -15.56 -4.46 13.81
CA ALA A 131 -16.79 -3.70 13.96
C ALA A 131 -18.02 -4.61 14.07
N GLY A 132 -18.60 -4.72 15.27
CA GLY A 132 -19.85 -5.46 15.52
C GLY A 132 -19.84 -6.98 15.29
N GLY A 133 -18.76 -7.58 14.79
CA GLY A 133 -18.64 -9.03 14.62
C GLY A 133 -18.14 -9.71 15.90
N LEU A 134 -16.94 -9.33 16.34
CA LEU A 134 -16.31 -9.89 17.55
C LEU A 134 -16.82 -9.24 18.84
N GLY A 135 -17.12 -7.94 18.86
CA GLY A 135 -17.67 -7.27 20.05
C GLY A 135 -19.01 -7.86 20.48
N ASN A 136 -19.92 -8.08 19.53
CA ASN A 136 -21.21 -8.71 19.76
C ASN A 136 -21.07 -10.20 20.11
N LEU A 137 -20.11 -10.92 19.53
CA LEU A 137 -19.87 -12.33 19.84
C LEU A 137 -19.26 -12.49 21.25
N PHE A 138 -18.29 -11.65 21.62
CA PHE A 138 -17.67 -11.65 22.94
C PHE A 138 -18.71 -11.32 24.01
N GLN A 139 -19.51 -10.27 23.84
CA GLN A 139 -20.62 -9.96 24.76
C GLN A 139 -21.65 -11.09 24.88
N ARG A 140 -21.89 -11.86 23.80
CA ARG A 140 -22.80 -13.03 23.81
C ARG A 140 -22.21 -14.29 24.44
N LEU A 141 -20.87 -14.40 24.53
CA LEU A 141 -20.17 -15.56 25.09
C LEU A 141 -19.75 -15.34 26.54
N THR A 142 -19.62 -14.09 26.98
CA THR A 142 -19.27 -13.71 28.36
C THR A 142 -20.45 -13.12 29.15
N GLY A 143 -21.65 -13.15 28.59
CA GLY A 143 -22.91 -12.71 29.20
C GLY A 143 -23.79 -13.88 29.61
#